data_AF-I2NSU9-F1
#
_entry.id   AF-I2NSU9-F1
#
_cell.length_a   1.000
_cell.length_b   1.000
_cell.length_c   1.000
_cell.angle_alpha   90.00
_cell.angle_beta   90.00
_cell.angle_gamma   90.00
#
_symmetry.space_group_name_H-M   'P 1'
#
loop_
_entity.id
_entity.type
_entity.pdbx_description
1 polymer ?
#
loop_
_entity_poly.entity_id
_entity_poly.type
_entity_poly.pdbx_seq_one_letter_code
_entity_poly.pdbx_strand_id
1 'polypeptide(L)'
;MPKAKELRRVVEPLITLGKKPSLANRRLAFDRTRDRDVVVKLFDELGPRFAARNGGYIRVLKYGFRKGDNAPLALIELVDKAAEAAE
;
A
#
# COMPACT_ATOMS: atom_id res chain seq x y z
N MET A 1 -7.78 13.89 5.26
CA MET A 1 -7.24 13.20 6.46
C MET A 1 -8.00 11.91 6.78
N PRO A 2 -9.35 11.92 6.93
CA PRO A 2 -10.11 10.70 7.27
C PRO A 2 -9.90 9.56 6.26
N LYS A 3 -9.95 9.86 4.96
CA LYS A 3 -9.71 8.88 3.88
C LYS A 3 -8.33 8.21 3.97
N ALA A 4 -7.29 8.95 4.32
CA ALA A 4 -5.93 8.42 4.44
C ALA A 4 -5.78 7.46 5.63
N LYS A 5 -6.52 7.70 6.72
CA LYS A 5 -6.57 6.79 7.86
C LYS A 5 -7.31 5.50 7.50
N GLU A 6 -8.44 5.60 6.81
CA GLU A 6 -9.20 4.43 6.37
C GLU A 6 -8.42 3.56 5.37
N LEU A 7 -7.57 4.16 4.54
CA LEU A 7 -6.75 3.42 3.59
C LEU A 7 -5.89 2.32 4.25
N ARG A 8 -5.47 2.50 5.52
CA ARG A 8 -4.74 1.48 6.29
C ARG A 8 -5.48 0.16 6.37
N ARG A 9 -6.80 0.21 6.55
CA ARG A 9 -7.64 -0.99 6.69
C ARG A 9 -7.71 -1.81 5.40
N VAL A 10 -7.46 -1.18 4.26
CA VAL A 10 -7.52 -1.82 2.94
C VAL A 10 -6.13 -2.27 2.49
N VAL A 11 -5.13 -1.39 2.57
CA VAL A 11 -3.80 -1.61 2.00
C VAL A 11 -2.94 -2.54 2.85
N GLU A 12 -2.98 -2.44 4.19
CA GLU A 12 -2.14 -3.28 5.04
C GLU A 12 -2.47 -4.78 4.91
N PRO A 13 -3.75 -5.20 4.87
CA PRO A 13 -4.09 -6.59 4.59
C PRO A 13 -3.66 -7.05 3.19
N LEU A 14 -3.73 -6.18 2.17
CA LEU A 14 -3.30 -6.53 0.82
C LEU A 14 -1.80 -6.84 0.77
N ILE A 15 -0.96 -6.00 1.37
CA ILE A 15 0.49 -6.25 1.45
C ILE A 15 0.75 -7.54 2.25
N THR A 16 -0.01 -7.78 3.32
CA THR A 16 0.10 -9.02 4.11
C THR A 16 -0.23 -10.27 3.29
N LEU A 17 -1.22 -10.21 2.39
CA LEU A 17 -1.49 -11.29 1.43
C LEU A 17 -0.33 -11.47 0.46
N GLY A 18 0.26 -10.36 -0.01
CA GLY A 18 1.44 -10.34 -0.88
C GLY A 18 2.65 -11.10 -0.32
N LYS A 19 2.86 -11.07 1.00
CA LYS A 19 3.95 -11.79 1.68
C LYS A 19 3.84 -13.31 1.58
N LYS A 20 2.63 -13.86 1.38
CA LYS A 20 2.38 -15.31 1.29
C LYS A 20 1.75 -15.61 -0.08
N PRO A 21 2.56 -15.75 -1.14
CA PRO A 21 2.04 -16.00 -2.48
C PRO A 21 1.35 -17.36 -2.53
N SER A 22 0.05 -17.36 -2.82
CA SER A 22 -0.74 -18.54 -3.12
C SER A 22 -1.78 -18.19 -4.18
N LEU A 23 -2.27 -19.19 -4.91
CA LEU A 23 -3.31 -18.98 -5.92
C LEU A 23 -4.60 -18.41 -5.31
N ALA A 24 -4.98 -18.88 -4.12
CA ALA A 24 -6.12 -18.35 -3.38
C ALA A 24 -5.90 -16.87 -2.99
N ASN A 25 -4.71 -16.51 -2.52
CA ASN A 25 -4.40 -15.13 -2.12
C ASN A 25 -4.34 -14.19 -3.33
N ARG A 26 -3.83 -14.64 -4.48
CA ARG A 26 -3.84 -13.86 -5.72
C ARG A 26 -5.28 -13.59 -6.20
N ARG A 27 -6.18 -14.59 -6.11
CA ARG A 27 -7.62 -14.42 -6.41
C ARG A 27 -8.30 -13.44 -5.46
N LEU A 28 -8.03 -13.55 -4.16
CA LEU A 28 -8.59 -12.65 -3.14
C LEU A 28 -8.10 -11.19 -3.31
N ALA A 29 -6.82 -11.01 -3.67
CA ALA A 29 -6.29 -9.70 -3.97
C ALA A 29 -6.94 -9.09 -5.22
N PHE A 30 -7.12 -9.89 -6.28
CA PHE A 30 -7.77 -9.46 -7.52
C PHE A 30 -9.24 -9.07 -7.31
N ASP A 31 -9.99 -9.80 -6.48
CA ASP A 31 -11.38 -9.45 -6.14
C ASP A 31 -11.50 -8.04 -5.53
N ARG A 32 -10.49 -7.63 -4.75
CA ARG A 32 -10.46 -6.32 -4.09
C ARG A 32 -9.91 -5.20 -4.96
N THR A 33 -8.86 -5.44 -5.74
CA THR A 33 -8.21 -4.39 -6.56
C THR A 33 -8.80 -4.28 -7.96
N ARG A 34 -9.33 -5.39 -8.49
CA ARG A 34 -9.88 -5.54 -9.85
C ARG A 34 -8.90 -5.18 -10.97
N ASP A 35 -7.60 -5.19 -10.65
CA ASP A 35 -6.52 -4.83 -11.57
C ASP A 35 -5.43 -5.91 -11.48
N ARG A 36 -5.09 -6.46 -12.65
CA ARG A 36 -4.10 -7.53 -12.78
C ARG A 36 -2.68 -7.01 -12.52
N ASP A 37 -2.33 -5.83 -13.03
CA ASP A 37 -0.97 -5.30 -12.96
C ASP A 37 -0.62 -4.95 -11.51
N VAL A 38 -1.60 -4.42 -10.77
CA VAL A 38 -1.47 -4.18 -9.33
C VAL A 38 -1.25 -5.49 -8.56
N VAL A 39 -1.98 -6.56 -8.90
CA VAL A 39 -1.78 -7.87 -8.25
C VAL A 39 -0.39 -8.41 -8.55
N VAL A 40 0.07 -8.36 -9.80
CA VAL A 40 1.42 -8.78 -10.17
C VAL A 40 2.46 -8.03 -9.32
N LYS A 41 2.39 -6.70 -9.29
CA LYS A 41 3.29 -5.86 -8.49
C LYS A 41 3.23 -6.17 -6.98
N LEU A 42 2.05 -6.45 -6.46
CA LEU A 42 1.85 -6.75 -5.04
C LEU A 42 2.60 -8.01 -4.60
N PHE A 43 2.56 -9.07 -5.40
CA PHE A 43 3.19 -10.35 -5.07
C PHE A 43 4.65 -10.43 -5.48
N ASP A 44 5.02 -9.78 -6.60
CA ASP A 44 6.36 -9.94 -7.18
C ASP A 44 7.34 -8.89 -6.62
N GLU A 45 6.88 -7.67 -6.30
CA GLU A 45 7.74 -6.61 -5.74
C GLU A 45 7.46 -6.34 -4.25
N LEU A 46 6.20 -6.06 -3.89
CA LEU A 46 5.88 -5.55 -2.55
C LEU A 46 5.91 -6.63 -1.46
N GLY A 47 5.49 -7.86 -1.78
CA GLY A 47 5.54 -9.00 -0.86
C GLY A 47 6.95 -9.28 -0.35
N PRO A 48 7.94 -9.49 -1.25
CA PRO A 48 9.35 -9.66 -0.87
C PRO A 48 9.92 -8.44 -0.14
N ARG A 49 9.64 -7.22 -0.62
CA ARG A 49 10.12 -5.96 -0.01
C ARG A 49 9.72 -5.82 1.46
N PHE A 50 8.52 -6.26 1.82
CA PHE A 50 8.02 -6.17 3.20
C PHE A 50 8.09 -7.50 3.97
N ALA A 51 8.83 -8.50 3.46
CA ALA A 51 8.94 -9.83 4.08
C ALA A 51 9.35 -9.78 5.56
N ALA A 52 10.37 -8.98 5.89
CA ALA A 52 10.93 -8.86 7.23
C ALA A 52 10.09 -7.98 8.19
N ARG A 53 9.19 -7.13 7.67
CA ARG A 53 8.44 -6.16 8.46
C ARG A 53 7.11 -6.74 8.94
N ASN A 54 6.85 -6.67 10.24
CA ASN A 54 5.58 -7.12 10.84
C ASN A 54 4.61 -5.94 11.01
N GLY A 55 3.91 -5.58 9.93
CA GLY A 55 2.87 -4.54 9.93
C GLY A 55 3.40 -3.10 9.79
N GLY A 56 2.47 -2.15 9.61
CA GLY A 56 2.83 -0.73 9.46
C GLY A 56 3.60 -0.45 8.16
N TYR A 57 3.05 -0.90 7.03
CA TYR A 57 3.69 -0.76 5.70
C TYR A 57 3.50 0.63 5.09
N ILE A 58 2.51 1.40 5.57
CA ILE A 58 2.22 2.74 5.06
C ILE A 58 2.44 3.83 6.10
N ARG A 59 2.93 4.97 5.64
CA ARG A 59 3.07 6.21 6.38
C ARG A 59 2.06 7.23 5.88
N VAL A 60 1.45 7.97 6.81
CA VAL A 60 0.51 9.06 6.49
C VAL A 60 1.11 10.35 7.01
N LEU A 61 1.40 11.28 6.11
CA LEU A 61 1.95 12.61 6.41
C LEU A 61 0.86 13.65 6.18
N LYS A 62 0.79 14.67 7.04
CA LYS A 62 -0.14 15.79 6.85
C LYS A 62 0.44 16.72 5.78
N TYR A 63 -0.39 17.13 4.83
CA TYR A 63 0.04 17.94 3.68
C TYR A 63 -0.68 19.30 3.63
N GLY A 64 -1.15 19.80 4.77
CA GLY A 64 -1.91 21.06 4.85
C GLY A 64 -3.36 20.92 4.37
N PHE A 65 -3.90 21.98 3.75
CA PHE A 65 -5.30 22.07 3.35
C PHE A 65 -5.44 22.37 1.86
N ARG A 66 -6.46 21.79 1.24
CA ARG A 66 -6.77 22.01 -0.17
C ARG A 66 -7.35 23.41 -0.37
N LYS A 67 -6.86 24.10 -1.40
CA LYS A 67 -7.38 25.41 -1.81
C LYS A 67 -8.82 25.26 -2.33
N GLY A 68 -9.73 26.10 -1.86
CA GLY A 68 -11.14 26.13 -2.27
C GLY A 68 -12.08 25.62 -1.18
N ASP A 69 -11.89 24.39 -0.70
CA ASP A 69 -12.77 23.76 0.29
C ASP A 69 -12.14 23.57 1.67
N ASN A 70 -10.89 24.01 1.84
CA ASN A 70 -10.10 23.87 3.07
C ASN A 70 -10.09 22.42 3.61
N ALA A 71 -10.20 21.42 2.73
CA ALA A 71 -10.19 20.02 3.15
C ALA A 71 -8.78 19.60 3.56
N PRO A 72 -8.59 18.90 4.70
CA PRO A 72 -7.25 18.52 5.15
C PRO A 72 -6.67 17.42 4.26
N LEU A 73 -5.54 17.71 3.61
CA LEU A 73 -4.81 16.81 2.74
C LEU A 73 -3.82 15.93 3.52
N ALA A 74 -3.52 14.77 2.95
CA ALA A 74 -2.52 13.86 3.49
C ALA A 74 -1.78 13.17 2.35
N LEU A 75 -0.47 13.03 2.51
CA LEU A 75 0.39 12.24 1.63
C LEU A 75 0.52 10.83 2.21
N ILE A 76 0.43 9.81 1.36
CA ILE A 76 0.52 8.41 1.76
C ILE A 76 1.71 7.79 1.03
N GLU A 77 2.60 7.18 1.79
CA GLU A 77 3.84 6.59 1.29
C GLU A 77 4.02 5.17 1.82
N LEU A 78 4.70 4.33 1.06
CA LEU A 78 5.22 3.05 1.53
C LEU A 78 6.51 3.30 2.33
N VAL A 79 6.66 2.61 3.48
CA VAL A 79 7.72 2.93 4.45
C VAL A 79 9.11 2.57 3.96
N ASP A 80 9.33 1.32 3.57
CA ASP A 80 10.61 0.89 3.02
C ASP A 80 10.58 1.32 1.57
N LYS A 81 11.45 2.23 1.12
CA LYS A 81 11.61 2.58 -0.30
C LYS A 81 12.26 1.40 -1.03
N ALA A 82 12.01 1.21 -2.33
CA ALA A 82 12.82 0.26 -3.09
C ALA A 82 14.27 0.74 -2.93
N ALA A 83 15.23 -0.19 -2.77
CA ALA A 83 16.64 0.16 -2.77
C ALA A 83 16.84 1.15 -3.92
N GLU A 84 17.31 2.37 -3.58
CA GLU A 84 17.46 3.44 -4.56
C GLU A 84 18.16 2.84 -5.77
N ALA A 85 17.58 3.05 -6.96
CA ALA A 85 18.37 2.91 -8.16
C ALA A 85 19.53 3.87 -7.95
N ALA A 86 20.69 3.31 -7.59
CA ALA A 86 21.89 4.05 -7.30
C ALA A 86 22.17 4.93 -8.51
N GLU A 87 22.04 6.23 -8.31
CA GLU A 87 22.67 7.24 -9.16
C GLU A 87 24.18 7.22 -8.90
#